data_AF-A0A1X1CYQ4-F1
#
_entry.id   AF-A0A1X1CYQ4-F1
#
_cell.length_a   1.000
_cell.length_b   1.000
_cell.length_c   1.000
_cell.angle_alpha   90.00
_cell.angle_beta   90.00
_cell.angle_gamma   90.00
#
_symmetry.space_group_name_H-M   'P 1'
#
loop_
_entity.id
_entity.type
_entity.pdbx_description
1 polymer ?
#
loop_
_entity_poly.entity_id
_entity_poly.type
_entity_poly.pdbx_seq_one_letter_code
_entity_poly.pdbx_strand_id
1 'polypeptide(L)'
;MVESDFLPTSPLTVKVSENAKFVGSRILTVEDEVRCSCQQITDQQLQIHFDCLNSEDYLVLPLFVTGNPYTNVELSGRIIGQNHPIDHTATEVKASVSERLSSLMVLIFVLNMIPGFFVAGALIVKEYGLNIFMNDFDSISRWYSLPFAFGSFAIFMFLFTRVANWFERRAYPDGYPLESDFEPPLHKSIIGLCKCIFQGKKIRLSTSIFSRGHPIIMPEKRVRRRSINDWIK
;
A
#
# COMPACT_ATOMS: atom_id res chain seq x y z
N MET A 1 -31.62 -13.37 -28.96
CA MET A 1 -31.39 -12.08 -28.26
C MET A 1 -31.13 -12.44 -26.81
N VAL A 2 -29.97 -12.08 -26.27
CA VAL A 2 -29.62 -12.38 -24.87
C VAL A 2 -30.21 -11.24 -24.05
N GLU A 3 -31.19 -11.54 -23.20
CA GLU A 3 -31.68 -10.59 -22.20
C GLU A 3 -30.56 -10.39 -21.17
N SER A 4 -30.26 -9.15 -20.83
CA SER A 4 -29.15 -8.80 -19.93
C SER A 4 -29.70 -8.15 -18.67
N ASP A 5 -29.23 -8.58 -17.51
CA ASP A 5 -29.57 -7.99 -16.19
C ASP A 5 -29.04 -6.56 -16.01
N PHE A 6 -28.42 -5.97 -17.04
CA PHE A 6 -27.84 -4.63 -17.04
C PHE A 6 -28.73 -3.61 -17.74
N LEU A 7 -28.70 -2.38 -17.25
CA LEU A 7 -29.27 -1.25 -17.96
C LEU A 7 -28.56 -1.06 -19.32
N PRO A 8 -29.29 -0.88 -20.43
CA PRO A 8 -28.69 -0.64 -21.76
C PRO A 8 -27.76 0.58 -21.78
N THR A 9 -27.98 1.54 -20.87
CA THR A 9 -27.21 2.77 -20.71
C THR A 9 -25.96 2.61 -19.84
N SER A 10 -25.80 1.50 -19.11
CA SER A 10 -24.67 1.27 -18.21
C SER A 10 -24.34 -0.23 -18.06
N PRO A 11 -23.86 -0.88 -19.15
CA PRO A 11 -23.46 -2.28 -19.12
C PRO A 11 -22.26 -2.51 -18.20
N LEU A 12 -22.09 -3.75 -17.72
CA LEU A 12 -20.88 -4.13 -16.99
C LEU A 12 -19.68 -4.17 -17.93
N THR A 13 -18.76 -3.26 -17.69
CA THR A 13 -17.56 -3.05 -18.48
C THR A 13 -16.34 -3.14 -17.58
N VAL A 14 -15.37 -3.93 -18.03
CA VAL A 14 -14.02 -3.96 -17.50
C VAL A 14 -13.16 -3.11 -18.41
N LYS A 15 -12.60 -2.03 -17.88
CA LYS A 15 -11.63 -1.19 -18.58
C LYS A 15 -10.24 -1.42 -18.04
N VAL A 16 -9.29 -1.52 -18.96
CA VAL A 16 -7.88 -1.65 -18.67
C VAL A 16 -7.19 -0.39 -19.18
N SER A 17 -6.23 0.15 -18.42
CA SER A 17 -5.56 1.40 -18.79
C SER A 17 -4.77 1.28 -20.11
N GLU A 18 -4.47 2.44 -20.73
CA GLU A 18 -4.00 2.55 -22.13
C GLU A 18 -2.76 1.70 -22.48
N ASN A 19 -2.00 1.27 -21.48
CA ASN A 19 -0.75 0.52 -21.61
C ASN A 19 -0.92 -1.01 -21.62
N ALA A 20 -2.15 -1.54 -21.65
CA ALA A 20 -2.38 -2.97 -21.79
C ALA A 20 -3.61 -3.29 -22.65
N LYS A 21 -3.66 -4.54 -23.12
CA LYS A 21 -4.67 -5.06 -24.03
C LYS A 21 -5.20 -6.40 -23.55
N PHE A 22 -6.49 -6.65 -23.68
CA PHE A 22 -7.09 -7.95 -23.46
C PHE A 22 -6.66 -8.93 -24.57
N VAL A 23 -6.17 -10.10 -24.16
CA VAL A 23 -5.87 -11.27 -25.02
C VAL A 23 -7.07 -12.21 -25.07
N GLY A 24 -7.83 -12.25 -23.98
CA GLY A 24 -9.02 -13.05 -23.88
C GLY A 24 -9.61 -13.01 -22.47
N SER A 25 -10.80 -13.55 -22.34
CA SER A 25 -11.48 -13.74 -21.07
C SER A 25 -12.15 -15.10 -21.11
N ARG A 26 -12.17 -15.80 -19.98
CA ARG A 26 -13.01 -16.98 -19.82
C ARG A 26 -13.94 -16.75 -18.65
N ILE A 27 -15.13 -17.32 -18.70
CA ILE A 27 -16.07 -17.31 -17.58
C ILE A 27 -16.08 -18.71 -17.01
N LEU A 28 -15.90 -18.80 -15.70
CA LEU A 28 -16.10 -20.03 -14.95
C LEU A 28 -17.39 -19.82 -14.17
N THR A 29 -18.47 -20.44 -14.66
CA THR A 29 -19.74 -20.54 -13.94
C THR A 29 -19.65 -21.74 -12.99
N VAL A 30 -20.06 -21.54 -11.74
CA VAL A 30 -20.11 -22.61 -10.74
C VAL A 30 -21.38 -23.46 -10.91
N GLU A 31 -22.41 -22.88 -11.53
CA GLU A 31 -23.68 -23.54 -11.83
C GLU A 31 -23.96 -23.57 -13.34
N ASP A 32 -24.50 -24.69 -13.83
CA ASP A 32 -24.72 -24.95 -15.27
C ASP A 32 -25.85 -24.09 -15.88
N GLU A 33 -26.68 -23.44 -15.05
CA GLU A 33 -27.86 -22.69 -15.49
C GLU A 33 -27.59 -21.19 -15.77
N VAL A 34 -26.45 -20.65 -15.36
CA VAL A 34 -26.14 -19.22 -15.54
C VAL A 34 -25.55 -18.97 -16.93
N ARG A 35 -26.30 -18.27 -17.79
CA ARG A 35 -25.81 -17.91 -19.13
C ARG A 35 -24.95 -16.68 -19.05
N CYS A 36 -23.63 -16.87 -19.17
CA CYS A 36 -22.67 -15.78 -19.19
C CYS A 36 -21.92 -15.72 -20.52
N SER A 37 -21.68 -14.52 -21.02
CA SER A 37 -20.81 -14.27 -22.16
C SER A 37 -19.95 -13.04 -21.94
N CYS A 38 -18.73 -13.07 -22.48
CA CYS A 38 -17.82 -11.94 -22.46
C CYS A 38 -17.54 -11.53 -23.89
N GLN A 39 -17.76 -10.27 -24.18
CA GLN A 39 -17.51 -9.69 -25.49
C GLN A 39 -16.44 -8.63 -25.36
N GLN A 40 -15.32 -8.84 -26.05
CA GLN A 40 -14.30 -7.81 -26.18
C GLN A 40 -14.80 -6.74 -27.15
N ILE A 41 -15.09 -5.54 -26.64
CA ILE A 41 -15.51 -4.39 -27.47
C ILE A 41 -14.28 -3.75 -28.11
N THR A 42 -13.20 -3.63 -27.34
CA THR A 42 -11.95 -2.99 -27.77
C THR A 42 -10.77 -3.72 -27.14
N ASP A 43 -9.56 -3.43 -27.62
CA ASP A 43 -8.31 -3.93 -27.02
C ASP A 43 -8.24 -3.65 -25.51
N GLN A 44 -8.89 -2.59 -25.00
CA GLN A 44 -8.84 -2.15 -23.60
C GLN A 44 -10.18 -2.28 -22.86
N GLN A 45 -11.24 -2.73 -23.52
CA GLN A 45 -12.58 -2.79 -22.95
C GLN A 45 -13.23 -4.13 -23.20
N LEU A 46 -13.66 -4.76 -22.11
CA LEU A 46 -14.39 -6.01 -22.11
C LEU A 46 -15.77 -5.81 -21.51
N GLN A 47 -16.81 -6.23 -22.22
CA GLN A 47 -18.17 -6.21 -21.74
C GLN A 47 -18.56 -7.61 -21.25
N ILE A 48 -19.16 -7.66 -20.08
CA ILE A 48 -19.64 -8.90 -19.48
C ILE A 48 -21.16 -8.88 -19.55
N HIS A 49 -21.73 -9.94 -20.10
CA HIS A 49 -23.16 -10.19 -20.11
C HIS A 49 -23.43 -11.44 -19.29
N PHE A 50 -24.36 -11.37 -18.36
CA PHE A 50 -24.92 -12.54 -17.71
C PHE A 50 -26.43 -12.38 -17.57
N ASP A 51 -27.09 -13.52 -17.43
CA ASP A 51 -28.53 -13.67 -17.32
C ASP A 51 -28.82 -14.58 -16.11
N CYS A 52 -29.76 -14.16 -15.27
CA CYS A 52 -30.23 -14.88 -14.08
C CYS A 52 -29.17 -15.13 -12.99
N LEU A 53 -28.39 -14.11 -12.58
CA LEU A 53 -27.49 -14.25 -11.43
C LEU A 53 -28.24 -13.99 -10.10
N ASN A 54 -28.33 -14.97 -9.20
CA ASN A 54 -28.89 -14.74 -7.88
C ASN A 54 -27.88 -14.02 -6.96
N SER A 55 -28.38 -13.44 -5.87
CA SER A 55 -27.55 -12.71 -4.90
C SER A 55 -26.52 -13.56 -4.16
N GLU A 56 -26.68 -14.89 -4.14
CA GLU A 56 -25.76 -15.83 -3.51
C GLU A 56 -24.73 -16.41 -4.50
N ASP A 57 -24.93 -16.19 -5.80
CA ASP A 57 -24.09 -16.74 -6.85
C ASP A 57 -22.87 -15.84 -7.06
N TYR A 58 -21.72 -16.47 -7.34
CA TYR A 58 -20.50 -15.75 -7.68
C TYR A 58 -19.95 -16.21 -9.03
N LEU A 59 -19.57 -15.23 -9.84
CA LEU A 59 -18.93 -15.44 -11.12
C LEU A 59 -17.42 -15.22 -10.99
N VAL A 60 -16.64 -16.22 -11.41
CA VAL A 60 -15.19 -16.09 -11.49
C VAL A 60 -14.82 -15.79 -12.94
N LEU A 61 -14.33 -14.57 -13.18
CA LEU A 61 -13.90 -14.12 -14.50
C LEU A 61 -12.38 -14.00 -14.58
N PRO A 62 -11.66 -15.06 -15.01
CA PRO A 62 -10.26 -14.94 -15.39
C PRO A 62 -10.12 -14.07 -16.65
N LEU A 63 -9.45 -12.92 -16.47
CA LEU A 63 -9.06 -11.99 -17.54
C LEU A 63 -7.61 -12.23 -17.93
N PHE A 64 -7.36 -12.39 -19.23
CA PHE A 64 -6.02 -12.51 -19.78
C PHE A 64 -5.65 -11.20 -20.49
N VAL A 65 -4.59 -10.55 -20.00
CA VAL A 65 -4.14 -9.24 -20.47
C VAL A 65 -2.68 -9.35 -20.93
N THR A 66 -2.34 -8.70 -22.05
CA THR A 66 -1.00 -8.53 -22.61
C THR A 66 -0.60 -7.05 -22.60
N GLY A 67 0.70 -6.76 -22.65
CA GLY A 67 1.23 -5.41 -22.44
C GLY A 67 1.69 -5.22 -21.00
N ASN A 68 1.35 -4.11 -20.36
CA ASN A 68 1.69 -3.87 -18.96
C ASN A 68 0.78 -4.70 -18.03
N PRO A 69 1.30 -5.70 -17.29
CA PRO A 69 0.47 -6.54 -16.41
C PRO A 69 -0.04 -5.82 -15.14
N TYR A 70 0.30 -4.53 -14.96
CA TYR A 70 -0.03 -3.69 -13.79
C TYR A 70 -0.99 -2.55 -14.12
N THR A 71 -1.73 -2.67 -15.23
CA THR A 71 -2.77 -1.71 -15.58
C THR A 71 -3.95 -1.80 -14.63
N ASN A 72 -4.40 -0.66 -14.11
CA ASN A 72 -5.62 -0.58 -13.32
C ASN A 72 -6.75 -1.24 -14.10
N VAL A 73 -7.44 -2.14 -13.43
CA VAL A 73 -8.66 -2.76 -13.93
C VAL A 73 -9.81 -2.05 -13.24
N GLU A 74 -10.53 -1.26 -14.01
CA GLU A 74 -11.75 -0.58 -13.59
C GLU A 74 -12.95 -1.44 -13.99
N LEU A 75 -13.72 -1.87 -12.99
CA LEU A 75 -14.99 -2.54 -13.19
C LEU A 75 -16.10 -1.50 -12.99
N SER A 76 -16.82 -1.16 -14.06
CA SER A 76 -17.93 -0.21 -14.02
C SER A 76 -19.20 -0.81 -14.61
N GLY A 77 -20.34 -0.66 -13.94
CA GLY A 77 -21.63 -1.13 -14.47
C GLY A 77 -22.79 -0.92 -13.50
N ARG A 78 -24.02 -1.21 -13.92
CA ARG A 78 -25.18 -1.16 -13.02
C ARG A 78 -26.16 -2.30 -13.32
N ILE A 79 -26.33 -3.19 -12.35
CA ILE A 79 -27.31 -4.27 -12.39
C ILE A 79 -28.70 -3.69 -12.08
N ILE A 80 -29.72 -4.13 -12.82
CA ILE A 80 -31.12 -3.78 -12.58
C ILE A 80 -31.53 -4.31 -11.20
N GLY A 81 -32.04 -3.43 -10.34
CA GLY A 81 -32.41 -3.79 -8.96
C GLY A 81 -31.35 -3.51 -7.88
N GLN A 82 -30.13 -3.11 -8.25
CA GLN A 82 -29.14 -2.62 -7.27
C GLN A 82 -29.30 -1.11 -6.97
N ASN A 83 -29.16 -0.76 -5.69
CA ASN A 83 -29.25 0.62 -5.20
C ASN A 83 -28.08 1.51 -5.67
N HIS A 84 -26.89 0.93 -5.84
CA HIS A 84 -25.68 1.66 -6.23
C HIS A 84 -25.02 1.02 -7.45
N PRO A 85 -24.42 1.81 -8.36
CA PRO A 85 -23.64 1.28 -9.46
C PRO A 85 -22.37 0.60 -8.92
N ILE A 86 -21.90 -0.39 -9.67
CA ILE A 86 -20.63 -1.06 -9.45
C ILE A 86 -19.56 -0.15 -10.03
N ASP A 87 -18.67 0.35 -9.17
CA ASP A 87 -17.48 1.12 -9.55
C ASP A 87 -16.31 0.68 -8.66
N HIS A 88 -15.52 -0.26 -9.17
CA HIS A 88 -14.44 -0.88 -8.44
C HIS A 88 -13.14 -0.82 -9.23
N THR A 89 -12.14 -0.15 -8.66
CA THR A 89 -10.76 -0.17 -9.17
C THR A 89 -9.95 -1.22 -8.40
N ALA A 90 -9.48 -2.26 -9.07
CA ALA A 90 -8.58 -3.22 -8.46
C ALA A 90 -7.21 -2.57 -8.24
N THR A 91 -6.84 -2.29 -6.99
CA THR A 91 -5.54 -1.71 -6.60
C THR A 91 -4.56 -2.79 -6.15
N GLU A 92 -3.27 -2.56 -6.43
CA GLU A 92 -2.16 -3.50 -6.22
C GLU A 92 -2.05 -4.09 -4.80
N VAL A 93 -1.60 -5.34 -4.75
CA VAL A 93 -1.20 -6.20 -3.62
C VAL A 93 -1.12 -5.53 -2.23
N LYS A 94 -1.96 -6.01 -1.29
CA LYS A 94 -1.92 -5.62 0.13
C LYS A 94 -0.57 -5.94 0.78
N ALA A 95 -0.14 -5.08 1.71
CA ALA A 95 1.06 -5.28 2.52
C ALA A 95 0.97 -6.60 3.33
N SER A 96 2.07 -7.32 3.43
CA SER A 96 2.12 -8.58 4.19
C SER A 96 1.98 -8.33 5.70
N VAL A 97 1.64 -9.37 6.47
CA VAL A 97 1.58 -9.27 7.93
C VAL A 97 2.91 -8.81 8.52
N SER A 98 4.04 -9.30 7.99
CA SER A 98 5.38 -8.89 8.42
C SER A 98 5.66 -7.41 8.13
N GLU A 99 5.30 -6.91 6.95
CA GLU A 99 5.45 -5.48 6.59
C GLU A 99 4.58 -4.57 7.46
N ARG A 100 3.37 -5.02 7.79
CA ARG A 100 2.47 -4.29 8.71
C ARG A 100 3.03 -4.26 10.12
N LEU A 101 3.57 -5.38 10.62
CA LEU A 101 4.16 -5.47 11.95
C LEU A 101 5.45 -4.64 12.06
N SER A 102 6.33 -4.67 11.05
CA SER A 102 7.53 -3.83 11.03
C SER A 102 7.16 -2.34 10.99
N SER A 103 6.16 -1.96 10.19
CA SER A 103 5.66 -0.59 10.13
C SER A 103 5.08 -0.14 11.48
N LEU A 104 4.38 -1.03 12.19
CA LEU A 104 3.86 -0.78 13.53
C LEU A 104 4.98 -0.55 14.55
N MET A 105 6.03 -1.38 14.54
CA MET A 105 7.17 -1.22 15.43
C MET A 105 7.89 0.12 15.20
N VAL A 106 8.10 0.49 13.94
CA VAL A 106 8.68 1.80 13.59
C VAL A 106 7.78 2.95 14.05
N LEU A 107 6.46 2.82 13.87
CA LEU A 107 5.52 3.86 14.33
C LEU A 107 5.58 4.03 15.86
N ILE A 108 5.59 2.93 16.63
CA ILE A 108 5.72 2.98 18.09
C ILE A 108 7.03 3.65 18.49
N PHE A 109 8.13 3.31 17.81
CA PHE A 109 9.44 3.90 18.07
C PHE A 109 9.46 5.41 17.83
N VAL A 110 8.89 5.87 16.71
CA VAL A 110 8.76 7.31 16.38
C VAL A 110 7.87 8.03 17.40
N LEU A 111 6.74 7.42 17.77
CA LEU A 111 5.83 8.00 18.76
C LEU A 111 6.44 8.04 20.17
N ASN A 112 7.34 7.10 20.51
CA ASN A 112 8.04 7.07 21.78
C ASN A 112 9.17 8.12 21.88
N MET A 113 9.59 8.74 20.77
CA MET A 113 10.72 9.68 20.74
C MET A 113 10.57 10.82 21.77
N ILE A 114 9.41 11.50 21.76
CA ILE A 114 9.13 12.64 22.65
C ILE A 114 8.77 12.17 24.08
N PRO A 115 7.72 11.36 24.29
CA PRO A 115 7.33 10.97 25.64
C PRO A 115 8.38 10.08 26.31
N GLY A 116 9.02 9.16 25.58
CA GLY A 116 10.06 8.30 26.11
C GLY A 116 11.24 9.09 26.66
N PHE A 117 11.72 10.12 25.95
CA PHE A 117 12.83 10.92 26.46
C PHE A 117 12.41 11.90 27.56
N PHE A 118 11.43 12.77 27.28
CA PHE A 118 11.10 13.87 28.18
C PHE A 118 10.30 13.42 29.40
N VAL A 119 9.28 12.59 29.22
CA VAL A 119 8.41 12.17 30.32
C VAL A 119 9.12 11.14 31.18
N ALA A 120 9.73 10.10 30.58
CA ALA A 120 10.47 9.12 31.38
C ALA A 120 11.69 9.75 32.05
N GLY A 121 12.43 10.62 31.34
CA GLY A 121 13.56 11.36 31.94
C GLY A 121 13.14 12.21 33.13
N ALA A 122 12.03 12.96 33.02
CA ALA A 122 11.50 13.76 34.12
C ALA A 122 11.05 12.89 35.31
N LEU A 123 10.41 11.74 35.05
CA LEU A 123 10.00 10.80 36.10
C LEU A 123 11.21 10.19 36.82
N ILE A 124 12.25 9.79 36.08
CA ILE A 124 13.50 9.27 36.66
C ILE A 124 14.14 10.31 37.57
N VAL A 125 14.28 11.56 37.11
CA VAL A 125 14.86 12.64 37.92
C VAL A 125 14.00 12.92 39.16
N LYS A 126 12.67 12.83 39.05
CA LYS A 126 11.75 13.04 40.17
C LYS A 126 11.83 11.93 41.22
N GLU A 127 11.92 10.67 40.81
CA GLU A 127 11.87 9.52 41.73
C GLU A 127 13.23 9.11 42.27
N TYR A 128 14.27 9.13 41.43
CA TYR A 128 15.62 8.66 41.77
C TYR A 128 16.60 9.81 42.00
N GLY A 129 16.25 11.03 41.59
CA GLY A 129 17.14 12.18 41.69
C GLY A 129 18.18 12.25 40.56
N LEU A 130 18.69 13.47 40.33
CA LEU A 130 19.59 13.74 39.22
C LEU A 130 20.97 13.05 39.37
N ASN A 131 21.43 12.85 40.60
CA ASN A 131 22.72 12.22 40.86
C ASN A 131 22.73 10.74 40.42
N ILE A 132 21.67 9.99 40.76
CA ILE A 132 21.52 8.59 40.35
C ILE A 132 21.31 8.51 38.84
N PHE A 133 20.53 9.41 38.25
CA PHE A 133 20.33 9.47 36.80
C PHE A 133 21.64 9.62 35.99
N MET A 134 22.60 10.42 36.49
CA MET A 134 23.87 10.68 35.80
C MET A 134 24.95 9.64 36.09
N ASN A 135 25.02 9.16 37.33
CA ASN A 135 26.17 8.39 37.82
C ASN A 135 25.88 6.91 38.08
N ASP A 136 24.61 6.51 38.22
CA ASP A 136 24.22 5.13 38.51
C ASP A 136 22.91 4.76 37.80
N PHE A 137 22.93 4.83 36.47
CA PHE A 137 21.72 4.62 35.66
C PHE A 137 21.19 3.18 35.74
N ASP A 138 22.05 2.21 36.04
CA ASP A 138 21.69 0.80 36.15
C ASP A 138 20.82 0.48 37.37
N SER A 139 20.81 1.36 38.38
CA SER A 139 19.94 1.22 39.55
C SER A 139 18.48 1.59 39.28
N ILE A 140 18.17 2.19 38.12
CA ILE A 140 16.82 2.67 37.77
C ILE A 140 15.96 1.48 37.30
N SER A 141 14.70 1.48 37.72
CA SER A 141 13.72 0.48 37.28
C SER A 141 13.62 0.41 35.75
N ARG A 142 13.59 -0.82 35.23
CA ARG A 142 13.47 -1.12 33.80
C ARG A 142 12.25 -0.45 33.14
N TRP A 143 11.18 -0.23 33.89
CA TRP A 143 9.97 0.42 33.40
C TRP A 143 10.18 1.88 32.99
N TYR A 144 11.18 2.55 33.54
CA TYR A 144 11.53 3.93 33.19
C TYR A 144 12.76 4.00 32.28
N SER A 145 13.76 3.15 32.54
CA SER A 145 15.02 3.17 31.80
C SER A 145 14.87 2.71 30.35
N LEU A 146 14.02 1.72 30.05
CA LEU A 146 13.76 1.25 28.68
C LEU A 146 13.09 2.33 27.80
N PRO A 147 11.96 2.94 28.20
CA PRO A 147 11.36 4.03 27.43
C PRO A 147 12.30 5.21 27.24
N PHE A 148 13.07 5.56 28.28
CA PHE A 148 14.07 6.62 28.21
C PHE A 148 15.19 6.31 27.22
N ALA A 149 15.76 5.10 27.28
CA ALA A 149 16.83 4.67 26.37
C ALA A 149 16.36 4.65 24.91
N PHE A 150 15.18 4.07 24.64
CA PHE A 150 14.61 4.05 23.28
C PHE A 150 14.26 5.45 22.78
N GLY A 151 13.69 6.31 23.64
CA GLY A 151 13.40 7.71 23.31
C GLY A 151 14.68 8.50 23.00
N SER A 152 15.70 8.36 23.85
CA SER A 152 17.02 8.97 23.67
C SER A 152 17.68 8.53 22.37
N PHE A 153 17.67 7.22 22.09
CA PHE A 153 18.23 6.68 20.84
C PHE A 153 17.51 7.22 19.61
N ALA A 154 16.17 7.31 19.64
CA ALA A 154 15.38 7.88 18.55
C ALA A 154 15.73 9.36 18.31
N ILE A 155 15.83 10.16 19.38
CA ILE A 155 16.21 11.57 19.30
C ILE A 155 17.62 11.72 18.74
N PHE A 156 18.56 10.92 19.23
CA PHE A 156 19.95 10.98 18.78
C PHE A 156 20.09 10.65 17.30
N MET A 157 19.42 9.59 16.83
CA MET A 157 19.37 9.25 15.39
C MET A 157 18.76 10.38 14.54
N PHE A 158 17.68 10.98 15.01
CA PHE A 158 17.06 12.11 14.31
C PHE A 158 17.97 13.35 14.26
N LEU A 159 18.64 13.69 15.37
CA LEU A 159 19.59 14.80 15.38
C LEU A 159 20.80 14.52 14.50
N PHE A 160 21.36 13.32 14.57
CA PHE A 160 22.51 12.91 13.77
C PHE A 160 22.21 13.01 12.27
N THR A 161 21.06 12.51 11.82
CA THR A 161 20.63 12.66 10.42
C THR A 161 20.47 14.12 10.00
N ARG A 162 19.92 14.98 10.86
CA ARG A 162 19.81 16.43 10.56
C ARG A 162 21.16 17.13 10.46
N VAL A 163 22.08 16.80 11.37
CA VAL A 163 23.45 17.36 11.37
C VAL A 163 24.22 16.88 10.15
N ALA A 164 24.12 15.60 9.79
CA ALA A 164 24.74 15.05 8.59
C ALA A 164 24.23 15.74 7.32
N ASN A 165 22.91 15.87 7.16
CA ASN A 165 22.31 16.55 6.02
C ASN A 165 22.71 18.04 5.95
N TRP A 166 22.90 18.70 7.10
CA TRP A 166 23.36 20.07 7.15
C TRP A 166 24.82 20.23 6.69
N PHE A 167 25.71 19.33 7.13
CA PHE A 167 27.09 19.30 6.65
C PHE A 167 27.16 19.00 5.16
N GLU A 168 26.35 18.05 4.68
CA GLU A 168 26.24 17.73 3.26
C GLU A 168 25.79 18.96 2.46
N ARG A 169 24.73 19.67 2.89
CA ARG A 169 24.26 20.89 2.24
C ARG A 169 25.31 21.97 2.12
N ARG A 170 26.18 22.10 3.13
CA ARG A 170 27.25 23.11 3.14
C ARG A 170 28.38 22.81 2.15
N ALA A 171 28.52 21.55 1.72
CA ALA A 171 29.53 21.15 0.75
C ALA A 171 29.15 21.45 -0.71
N TYR A 172 27.88 21.73 -0.99
CA TYR A 172 27.35 21.96 -2.34
C TYR A 172 26.80 23.38 -2.50
N PRO A 173 26.79 23.92 -3.73
CA PRO A 173 26.19 25.24 -4.00
C PRO A 173 24.68 25.22 -3.79
N ASP A 174 24.11 26.40 -3.51
CA ASP A 174 22.68 26.57 -3.33
C ASP A 174 21.89 26.10 -4.56
N GLY A 175 20.87 25.27 -4.34
CA GLY A 175 20.04 24.69 -5.40
C GLY A 175 20.54 23.35 -5.96
N TYR A 176 21.71 22.87 -5.52
CA TYR A 176 22.15 21.52 -5.86
C TYR A 176 21.22 20.47 -5.20
N PRO A 177 20.65 19.53 -5.98
CA PRO A 177 19.72 18.53 -5.44
C PRO A 177 20.47 17.53 -4.57
N LEU A 178 20.08 17.44 -3.29
CA LEU A 178 20.63 16.46 -2.35
C LEU A 178 19.69 15.30 -2.11
N GLU A 179 20.22 14.17 -1.66
CA GLU A 179 19.41 13.00 -1.32
C GLU A 179 18.33 13.34 -0.28
N SER A 180 18.69 14.17 0.71
CA SER A 180 17.77 14.64 1.75
C SER A 180 16.60 15.45 1.24
N ASP A 181 16.72 16.10 0.07
CA ASP A 181 15.65 16.93 -0.51
C ASP A 181 14.51 16.08 -1.10
N PHE A 182 14.80 14.83 -1.44
CA PHE A 182 13.82 13.88 -1.97
C PHE A 182 13.14 13.05 -0.88
N GLU A 183 13.58 13.17 0.38
CA GLU A 183 12.95 12.46 1.49
C GLU A 183 11.64 13.12 1.90
N PRO A 184 10.56 12.34 2.09
CA PRO A 184 9.32 12.89 2.58
C PRO A 184 9.50 13.45 4.00
N PRO A 185 8.86 14.59 4.33
CA PRO A 185 8.87 15.10 5.68
C PRO A 185 8.23 14.09 6.65
N LEU A 186 8.71 14.06 7.89
CA LEU A 186 8.36 13.07 8.91
C LEU A 186 6.84 12.86 9.08
N HIS A 187 6.03 13.92 9.00
CA HIS A 187 4.57 13.81 9.10
C HIS A 187 3.95 12.99 7.93
N LYS A 188 4.45 13.13 6.71
CA LYS A 188 3.99 12.31 5.56
C LYS A 188 4.40 10.86 5.73
N SER A 189 5.58 10.61 6.29
CA SER A 189 6.04 9.26 6.64
C SER A 189 5.15 8.61 7.68
N ILE A 190 4.73 9.34 8.73
CA ILE A 190 3.76 8.84 9.73
C ILE A 190 2.43 8.47 9.07
N ILE A 191 1.88 9.34 8.22
CA ILE A 191 0.63 9.06 7.49
C ILE A 191 0.79 7.79 6.64
N GLY A 192 1.94 7.63 5.98
CA GLY A 192 2.27 6.42 5.21
C GLY A 192 2.29 5.16 6.07
N LEU A 193 2.93 5.20 7.24
CA LEU A 193 2.96 4.10 8.20
C LEU A 193 1.54 3.73 8.65
N CYS A 194 0.71 4.71 9.00
CA CYS A 194 -0.69 4.47 9.38
C CYS A 194 -1.49 3.81 8.25
N LYS A 195 -1.34 4.26 7.00
CA LYS A 195 -1.99 3.64 5.83
C LYS A 195 -1.52 2.20 5.63
N CYS A 196 -0.24 1.90 5.83
CA CYS A 196 0.29 0.54 5.77
C CYS A 196 -0.30 -0.36 6.88
N ILE A 197 -0.29 0.12 8.12
CA ILE A 197 -0.75 -0.64 9.30
C ILE A 197 -2.24 -0.92 9.22
N PHE A 198 -3.07 0.11 9.05
CA PHE A 198 -4.52 0.00 9.17
C PHE A 198 -5.20 -0.42 7.86
N GLN A 199 -4.77 0.17 6.74
CA GLN A 199 -5.39 -0.09 5.43
C GLN A 199 -4.69 -1.20 4.65
N GLY A 200 -3.54 -1.70 5.12
CA GLY A 200 -2.74 -2.67 4.38
C GLY A 200 -2.19 -2.11 3.07
N LYS A 201 -2.16 -0.78 2.91
CA LYS A 201 -1.69 -0.14 1.68
C LYS A 201 -0.18 -0.21 1.62
N LYS A 202 0.33 -0.85 0.58
CA LYS A 202 1.75 -1.00 0.38
C LYS A 202 2.30 0.26 -0.30
N ILE A 203 3.15 1.01 0.40
CA ILE A 203 3.73 2.26 -0.10
C ILE A 203 5.22 2.02 -0.37
N ARG A 204 5.65 2.15 -1.63
CA ARG A 204 7.07 2.16 -2.01
C ARG A 204 7.43 3.48 -2.66
N LEU A 205 8.61 3.98 -2.34
CA LEU A 205 9.17 5.19 -2.93
C LEU A 205 10.37 4.80 -3.79
N SER A 206 10.54 5.50 -4.91
CA SER A 206 11.62 5.26 -5.84
C SER A 206 12.95 5.62 -5.24
N THR A 207 13.93 4.74 -5.44
CA THR A 207 15.34 4.95 -5.09
C THR A 207 16.17 5.33 -6.31
N SER A 208 15.56 5.44 -7.50
CA SER A 208 16.24 5.86 -8.73
C SER A 208 16.67 7.33 -8.63
N ILE A 209 17.88 7.66 -9.07
CA ILE A 209 18.42 9.03 -9.10
C ILE A 209 17.48 9.99 -9.85
N PHE A 210 16.76 9.51 -10.87
CA PHE A 210 15.89 10.34 -11.72
C PHE A 210 14.45 10.48 -11.23
N SER A 211 14.00 9.66 -10.27
CA SER A 211 12.62 9.69 -9.76
C SER A 211 12.53 9.49 -8.26
N ARG A 212 13.62 9.76 -7.52
CA ARG A 212 13.75 9.46 -6.10
C ARG A 212 12.64 10.14 -5.30
N GLY A 213 12.03 9.40 -4.37
CA GLY A 213 10.94 9.93 -3.54
C GLY A 213 9.55 9.97 -4.23
N HIS A 214 9.43 9.63 -5.53
CA HIS A 214 8.13 9.39 -6.15
C HIS A 214 7.57 8.01 -5.75
N PRO A 215 6.25 7.88 -5.51
CA PRO A 215 5.64 6.58 -5.25
C PRO A 215 5.86 5.65 -6.46
N ILE A 216 6.46 4.48 -6.21
CA ILE A 216 6.62 3.44 -7.23
C ILE A 216 5.37 2.56 -7.25
N ILE A 217 4.79 2.40 -8.44
CA ILE A 217 3.88 1.30 -8.79
C ILE A 217 4.71 0.02 -8.84
N MET A 218 4.34 -1.02 -8.08
CA MET A 218 5.28 -2.09 -7.73
C MET A 218 5.73 -2.91 -8.95
N PRO A 219 7.05 -3.09 -9.17
CA PRO A 219 7.52 -4.12 -10.09
C PRO A 219 7.38 -5.51 -9.46
N GLU A 220 6.82 -6.41 -10.27
CA GLU A 220 6.76 -7.87 -10.24
C GLU A 220 7.30 -8.61 -9.00
N LYS A 221 6.42 -9.37 -8.34
CA LYS A 221 6.84 -10.65 -7.75
C LYS A 221 7.06 -11.58 -8.93
N ARG A 222 8.23 -12.24 -9.07
CA ARG A 222 8.46 -13.27 -10.10
C ARG A 222 7.36 -14.34 -10.00
N VAL A 223 6.29 -14.18 -10.79
CA VAL A 223 5.32 -15.22 -11.01
C VAL A 223 5.92 -16.06 -12.12
N ARG A 224 6.19 -17.34 -11.83
CA ARG A 224 6.60 -18.30 -12.86
C ARG A 224 5.60 -18.18 -14.02
N ARG A 225 6.06 -17.99 -15.26
CA ARG A 225 5.17 -18.02 -16.45
C ARG A 225 4.35 -19.29 -16.36
N ARG A 226 3.06 -19.16 -16.06
CA ARG A 226 2.10 -20.25 -16.03
C ARG A 226 1.33 -20.18 -17.33
N SER A 227 1.30 -21.29 -18.06
CA SER A 227 0.46 -21.42 -19.24
C SER A 227 -1.02 -21.38 -18.81
N ILE A 228 -1.93 -21.02 -19.72
CA ILE A 228 -3.38 -21.04 -19.47
C ILE A 228 -3.81 -22.42 -18.92
N ASN A 229 -3.15 -23.48 -19.39
CA ASN A 229 -3.40 -24.86 -18.98
C ASN A 229 -3.01 -25.15 -17.52
N ASP A 230 -2.10 -24.38 -16.92
CA ASP A 230 -1.70 -24.58 -15.51
C ASP A 230 -2.76 -24.12 -14.51
N TRP A 231 -3.77 -23.37 -14.96
CA TRP A 231 -4.89 -22.89 -14.15
C TRP A 231 -6.15 -23.74 -14.30
N ILE A 232 -6.14 -24.68 -15.24
CA ILE A 232 -7.28 -25.53 -15.58
C ILE A 232 -6.99 -26.93 -15.00
N LYS A 233 -7.53 -27.20 -13.81
CA LYS A 233 -7.73 -28.55 -13.29
C LYS A 233 -9.18 -28.73 -12.92
#